data_AF-A0AAW4CQB0-F1
#
_entry.id   AF-A0AAW4CQB0-F1
#
_cell.length_a   1.000
_cell.length_b   1.000
_cell.length_c   1.000
_cell.angle_alpha   90.00
_cell.angle_beta   90.00
_cell.angle_gamma   90.00
#
_symmetry.space_group_name_H-M   'P 1'
#
loop_
_entity.id
_entity.type
_entity.pdbx_description
1 polymer ?
#
loop_
_entity_poly.entity_id
_entity_poly.type
_entity_poly.pdbx_seq_one_letter_code
_entity_poly.pdbx_strand_id
1 'polypeptide(L)'
;MEHVRRLVRVDQKPIGRTPRSNLATYSGMFDHVRRIFADTPLARRRHYSPGRFSFNVAQGRCPVCEGEGYVMVELLFLPSVFAPCSTCHGSRYNPQTLEVEWNGRNIAQVLELTVDDACDFFAGEASVMRSLDVLREIGLGYLRLGQPATELSGGEAQRIKLATELQRAQRGNTIYILDEPTSGLHPSDGDR
;
A
#
# COMPACT_ATOMS: atom_id res chain seq x y z
N MET A 1 27.99 -23.37 -4.96
CA MET A 1 27.23 -22.21 -5.52
C MET A 1 26.48 -22.55 -6.81
N GLU A 2 26.77 -23.66 -7.51
CA GLU A 2 26.11 -24.06 -8.78
C GLU A 2 24.58 -24.30 -8.73
N HIS A 3 23.97 -24.32 -7.55
CA HIS A 3 22.53 -24.52 -7.41
C HIS A 3 21.74 -23.25 -7.11
N VAL A 4 22.37 -22.11 -6.81
CA VAL A 4 21.67 -20.85 -6.49
C VAL A 4 21.10 -20.23 -7.76
N ARG A 5 19.77 -20.19 -7.88
CA ARG A 5 19.09 -19.66 -9.08
C ARG A 5 18.69 -18.20 -8.93
N ARG A 6 18.54 -17.72 -7.69
CA ARG A 6 18.10 -16.36 -7.40
C ARG A 6 18.72 -15.87 -6.10
N LEU A 7 19.29 -14.67 -6.15
CA LEU A 7 19.72 -13.91 -4.98
C LEU A 7 18.78 -12.72 -4.81
N VAL A 8 18.15 -12.61 -3.64
CA VAL A 8 17.26 -11.49 -3.31
C VAL A 8 17.88 -10.73 -2.15
N ARG A 9 18.32 -9.49 -2.42
CA ARG A 9 18.75 -8.57 -1.37
C ARG A 9 17.55 -7.77 -0.88
N VAL A 10 17.26 -7.86 0.41
CA VAL A 10 16.21 -7.09 1.08
C VAL A 10 16.88 -6.04 1.96
N ASP A 11 16.95 -4.80 1.44
CA ASP A 11 17.55 -3.65 2.13
C ASP A 11 16.50 -2.69 2.70
N GLN A 12 16.96 -1.74 3.51
CA GLN A 12 16.12 -0.73 4.16
C GLN A 12 15.84 0.52 3.30
N LYS A 13 16.16 0.50 2.00
CA LYS A 13 15.86 1.64 1.13
C LYS A 13 14.34 1.87 1.04
N PRO A 14 13.86 3.11 0.84
CA PRO A 14 12.43 3.35 0.68
C PRO A 14 11.81 2.51 -0.45
N ILE A 15 10.58 2.03 -0.25
CA ILE A 15 9.81 1.29 -1.28
C ILE A 15 9.32 2.20 -2.41
N GLY A 16 9.33 3.51 -2.20
CA GLY A 16 9.00 4.54 -3.16
C GLY A 16 9.55 5.88 -2.72
N ARG A 17 9.67 6.83 -3.66
CA ARG A 17 10.21 8.18 -3.41
C ARG A 17 9.12 9.26 -3.39
N THR A 18 7.87 8.89 -3.65
CA THR A 18 6.74 9.81 -3.70
C THR A 18 5.57 9.30 -2.86
N PRO A 19 4.65 10.18 -2.42
CA PRO A 19 3.45 9.78 -1.66
C PRO A 19 2.49 8.85 -2.42
N ARG A 20 2.61 8.80 -3.75
CA ARG A 20 1.91 7.85 -4.62
C ARG A 20 2.18 6.38 -4.26
N SER A 21 3.42 6.06 -3.89
CA SER A 21 3.78 4.72 -3.44
C SER A 21 3.31 4.53 -2.00
N ASN A 22 2.71 3.37 -1.71
CA ASN A 22 2.26 2.99 -0.37
C ASN A 22 2.26 1.46 -0.23
N LEU A 23 1.96 0.98 0.96
CA LEU A 23 1.92 -0.45 1.28
C LEU A 23 0.95 -1.24 0.39
N ALA A 24 -0.25 -0.72 0.13
CA ALA A 24 -1.25 -1.40 -0.70
C ALA A 24 -0.81 -1.55 -2.16
N THR A 25 -0.17 -0.53 -2.74
CA THR A 25 0.33 -0.58 -4.12
C THR A 25 1.58 -1.45 -4.25
N TYR A 26 2.49 -1.38 -3.29
CA TYR A 26 3.75 -2.14 -3.36
C TYR A 26 3.53 -3.65 -3.20
N SER A 27 2.64 -4.05 -2.30
CA SER A 27 2.26 -5.47 -2.11
C SER A 27 1.45 -6.04 -3.27
N GLY A 28 0.94 -5.21 -4.18
CA GLY A 28 0.05 -5.62 -5.28
C GLY A 28 -1.38 -5.90 -4.86
N MET A 29 -1.70 -5.89 -3.55
CA MET A 29 -3.06 -6.16 -3.06
C MET A 29 -4.09 -5.15 -3.59
N PHE A 30 -3.66 -3.91 -3.86
CA PHE A 30 -4.57 -2.85 -4.28
C PHE A 30 -5.26 -3.15 -5.61
N ASP A 31 -4.65 -3.95 -6.48
CA ASP A 31 -5.28 -4.38 -7.74
C ASP A 31 -6.50 -5.29 -7.52
N HIS A 32 -6.50 -6.04 -6.42
CA HIS A 32 -7.64 -6.85 -6.00
C HIS A 32 -8.73 -5.98 -5.40
N VAL A 33 -8.35 -5.05 -4.51
CA VAL A 33 -9.29 -4.07 -3.92
C VAL A 33 -10.01 -3.27 -5.01
N ARG A 34 -9.28 -2.75 -6.01
CA ARG A 34 -9.89 -1.99 -7.12
C ARG A 34 -10.89 -2.81 -7.94
N ARG A 35 -10.68 -4.12 -8.09
CA ARG A 35 -11.62 -5.02 -8.76
C ARG A 35 -12.89 -5.20 -7.95
N ILE A 36 -12.77 -5.43 -6.63
CA ILE A 36 -13.92 -5.52 -5.72
C ILE A 36 -14.80 -4.26 -5.83
N PHE A 37 -14.20 -3.07 -5.82
CA PHE A 37 -14.95 -1.81 -5.97
C PHE A 37 -15.62 -1.67 -7.34
N ALA A 38 -14.95 -2.08 -8.43
CA ALA A 38 -15.53 -2.08 -9.77
C ALA A 38 -16.70 -3.06 -9.93
N ASP A 39 -16.74 -4.11 -9.12
CA ASP A 39 -17.82 -5.11 -9.12
C ASP A 39 -19.06 -4.70 -8.31
N THR A 40 -19.01 -3.58 -7.58
CA THR A 40 -20.17 -3.07 -6.83
C THR A 40 -21.33 -2.70 -7.77
N PRO A 41 -22.59 -2.81 -7.31
CA PRO A 41 -23.76 -2.47 -8.14
C PRO A 41 -23.72 -1.04 -8.68
N LEU A 42 -23.25 -0.07 -7.88
CA LEU A 42 -23.15 1.32 -8.31
C LEU A 42 -22.06 1.52 -9.37
N ALA A 43 -20.87 0.92 -9.17
CA ALA A 43 -19.79 0.99 -10.16
C ALA A 43 -20.21 0.37 -11.50
N ARG A 44 -20.85 -0.80 -11.49
CA ARG A 44 -21.33 -1.47 -12.69
C ARG A 44 -22.37 -0.64 -13.44
N ARG A 45 -23.34 -0.03 -12.74
CA ARG A 45 -24.32 0.89 -13.35
C ARG A 45 -23.69 2.12 -13.99
N ARG A 46 -22.57 2.60 -13.44
CA ARG A 46 -21.82 3.75 -13.97
C ARG A 46 -20.72 3.35 -14.95
N HIS A 47 -20.60 2.06 -15.29
CA HIS A 47 -19.55 1.51 -16.14
C HIS A 47 -18.13 1.85 -15.65
N TYR A 48 -17.93 1.91 -14.33
CA TYR A 48 -16.63 2.15 -13.74
C TYR A 48 -15.78 0.88 -13.78
N SER A 49 -14.66 0.96 -14.49
CA SER A 49 -13.63 -0.10 -14.48
C SER A 49 -12.75 -0.01 -13.23
N PRO A 50 -11.92 -1.02 -12.93
CA PRO A 50 -10.91 -0.93 -11.86
C PRO A 50 -9.94 0.26 -12.04
N GLY A 51 -9.82 0.81 -13.25
CA GLY A 51 -9.08 2.03 -13.52
C GLY A 51 -9.66 3.25 -12.80
N ARG A 52 -10.98 3.37 -12.68
CA ARG A 52 -11.63 4.46 -11.93
C ARG A 52 -11.15 4.52 -10.48
N PHE A 53 -10.91 3.36 -9.89
CA PHE A 53 -10.49 3.19 -8.51
C PHE A 53 -8.97 3.27 -8.31
N SER A 54 -8.21 3.57 -9.36
CA SER A 54 -6.77 3.81 -9.27
C SER A 54 -6.48 5.29 -9.16
N PHE A 55 -5.82 5.71 -8.08
CA PHE A 55 -5.31 7.07 -7.96
C PHE A 55 -4.13 7.36 -8.92
N ASN A 56 -3.58 6.34 -9.59
CA ASN A 56 -2.50 6.50 -10.57
C ASN A 56 -2.98 6.86 -11.97
N VAL A 57 -4.29 6.84 -12.23
CA VAL A 57 -4.86 7.13 -13.56
C VAL A 57 -5.90 8.25 -13.50
N ALA A 58 -5.98 9.03 -14.56
CA ALA A 58 -6.82 10.24 -14.61
C ALA A 58 -8.33 9.98 -14.43
N GLN A 59 -8.80 8.73 -14.61
CA GLN A 59 -10.22 8.39 -14.64
C GLN A 59 -10.97 8.77 -13.36
N GLY A 60 -10.43 8.48 -12.18
CA GLY A 60 -11.09 8.74 -10.89
C GLY A 60 -10.26 9.50 -9.87
N ARG A 61 -8.97 9.73 -10.13
CA ARG A 61 -8.09 10.50 -9.25
C ARG A 61 -8.50 11.97 -9.17
N CYS A 62 -8.12 12.62 -8.08
CA CYS A 62 -8.23 14.07 -7.93
C CYS A 62 -7.38 14.77 -9.01
N PRO A 63 -7.93 15.72 -9.78
CA PRO A 63 -7.18 16.39 -10.85
C PRO A 63 -6.14 17.38 -10.32
N VAL A 64 -6.30 17.89 -9.09
CA VAL A 64 -5.43 18.93 -8.52
C VAL A 64 -4.12 18.35 -7.99
N CYS A 65 -4.19 17.27 -7.20
CA CYS A 65 -3.00 16.58 -6.68
C CYS A 65 -2.60 15.37 -7.52
N GLU A 66 -3.25 15.15 -8.66
CA GLU A 66 -3.00 14.01 -9.53
C GLU A 66 -2.99 12.63 -8.83
N GLY A 67 -3.81 12.49 -7.80
CA GLY A 67 -3.91 11.25 -7.00
C GLY A 67 -2.84 11.06 -5.93
N GLU A 68 -1.93 12.03 -5.72
CA GLU A 68 -0.99 12.00 -4.60
C GLU A 68 -1.70 12.15 -3.25
N GLY A 69 -2.82 12.89 -3.21
CA GLY A 69 -3.50 13.28 -1.98
C GLY A 69 -2.86 14.49 -1.28
N TYR A 70 -1.60 14.79 -1.62
CA TYR A 70 -0.81 15.88 -1.08
C TYR A 70 -0.26 16.77 -2.19
N VAL A 71 0.11 17.99 -1.84
CA VAL A 71 0.85 18.92 -2.70
C VAL A 71 2.16 19.28 -2.01
N MET A 72 3.24 19.33 -2.78
CA MET A 72 4.54 19.76 -2.28
C MET A 72 4.55 21.29 -2.18
N VAL A 73 4.93 21.80 -1.02
CA VAL A 73 5.13 23.22 -0.77
C VAL A 73 6.63 23.44 -0.65
N GLU A 74 7.18 24.14 -1.63
CA GLU A 74 8.60 24.50 -1.65
C GLU A 74 8.84 25.66 -0.69
N LEU A 75 9.83 25.49 0.19
CA LEU A 75 10.24 26.50 1.17
C LEU A 75 11.63 26.98 0.80
N LEU A 76 11.84 28.30 0.81
CA LEU A 76 13.09 28.93 0.34
C LEU A 76 14.36 28.47 1.08
N PHE A 77 14.24 28.17 2.38
CA PHE A 77 15.38 27.87 3.26
C PHE A 77 15.22 26.59 4.08
N LEU A 78 14.10 25.89 3.92
CA LEU A 78 13.77 24.68 4.67
C LEU A 78 13.48 23.52 3.72
N PRO A 79 13.60 22.27 4.17
CA PRO A 79 13.13 21.13 3.40
C PRO A 79 11.67 21.33 2.97
N SER A 80 11.37 20.97 1.72
CA SER A 80 9.99 21.04 1.22
C SER A 80 9.08 20.18 2.09
N VAL A 81 7.86 20.67 2.31
CA VAL A 81 6.85 19.97 3.10
C VAL A 81 5.70 19.53 2.22
N PHE A 82 5.01 18.46 2.63
CA PHE A 82 3.80 18.01 1.96
C PHE A 82 2.58 18.48 2.75
N ALA A 83 1.67 19.18 2.08
CA ALA A 83 0.39 19.59 2.66
C ALA A 83 -0.75 18.78 2.04
N PRO A 84 -1.81 18.43 2.79
CA PRO A 84 -2.99 17.80 2.21
C PRO A 84 -3.55 18.64 1.06
N CYS A 85 -3.95 17.99 -0.02
CA CYS A 85 -4.55 18.67 -1.16
C CYS A 85 -5.82 19.43 -0.73
N SER A 86 -5.91 20.70 -1.09
CA SER A 86 -7.06 21.56 -0.75
C SER A 86 -8.39 21.13 -1.38
N THR A 87 -8.36 20.26 -2.40
CA THR A 87 -9.55 19.81 -3.13
C THR A 87 -10.07 18.47 -2.65
N CYS A 88 -9.19 17.49 -2.46
CA CYS A 88 -9.60 16.14 -2.06
C CYS A 88 -9.30 15.84 -0.58
N HIS A 89 -8.63 16.76 0.12
CA HIS A 89 -8.29 16.66 1.54
C HIS A 89 -7.60 15.33 1.90
N GLY A 90 -6.67 14.88 1.05
CA GLY A 90 -5.94 13.62 1.25
C GLY A 90 -6.60 12.39 0.64
N SER A 91 -7.89 12.45 0.27
CA SER A 91 -8.62 11.26 -0.23
C SER A 91 -8.12 10.73 -1.57
N ARG A 92 -7.29 11.48 -2.33
CA ARG A 92 -6.73 11.10 -3.65
C ARG A 92 -7.72 10.99 -4.81
N TYR A 93 -9.02 10.97 -4.57
CA TYR A 93 -10.04 10.75 -5.59
C TYR A 93 -10.95 11.96 -5.80
N ASN A 94 -11.65 11.97 -6.93
CA ASN A 94 -12.76 12.90 -7.15
C ASN A 94 -14.04 12.44 -6.41
N PRO A 95 -14.99 13.35 -6.11
CA PRO A 95 -16.19 13.02 -5.33
C PRO A 95 -17.01 11.87 -5.92
N GLN A 96 -17.16 11.81 -7.25
CA GLN A 96 -17.99 10.79 -7.89
C GLN A 96 -17.44 9.37 -7.74
N THR A 97 -16.12 9.23 -7.56
CA THR A 97 -15.48 7.93 -7.26
C THR A 97 -15.73 7.52 -5.81
N LEU A 98 -15.79 8.50 -4.89
CA LEU A 98 -16.01 8.28 -3.46
C LEU A 98 -17.46 7.95 -3.10
N GLU A 99 -18.41 8.17 -4.02
CA GLU A 99 -19.80 7.72 -3.88
C GLU A 99 -19.95 6.19 -3.96
N VAL A 100 -18.95 5.48 -4.51
CA VAL A 100 -18.97 4.02 -4.56
C VAL A 100 -18.44 3.44 -3.27
N GLU A 101 -19.29 2.68 -2.59
CA GLU A 101 -18.96 2.00 -1.35
C GLU A 101 -19.00 0.48 -1.52
N TRP A 102 -18.13 -0.19 -0.77
CA TRP A 102 -18.17 -1.62 -0.53
C TRP A 102 -18.16 -1.83 0.99
N ASN A 103 -19.09 -2.63 1.51
CA ASN A 103 -19.28 -2.84 2.96
C ASN A 103 -19.34 -1.53 3.78
N GLY A 104 -20.02 -0.51 3.24
CA GLY A 104 -20.21 0.78 3.91
C GLY A 104 -18.98 1.68 3.96
N ARG A 105 -17.93 1.37 3.20
CA ARG A 105 -16.73 2.23 3.06
C ARG A 105 -16.41 2.51 1.60
N ASN A 106 -16.04 3.74 1.30
CA ASN A 106 -15.46 4.09 0.01
C ASN A 106 -13.97 3.73 -0.07
N ILE A 107 -13.39 3.79 -1.27
CA ILE A 107 -12.02 3.34 -1.48
C ILE A 107 -10.96 4.19 -0.74
N ALA A 108 -11.22 5.48 -0.51
CA ALA A 108 -10.30 6.31 0.27
C ALA A 108 -10.32 5.89 1.75
N GLN A 109 -11.50 5.61 2.31
CA GLN A 109 -11.64 5.10 3.68
C GLN A 109 -10.97 3.73 3.86
N VAL A 110 -11.00 2.88 2.83
CA VAL A 110 -10.26 1.60 2.83
C VAL A 110 -8.76 1.82 2.90
N LEU A 111 -8.23 2.83 2.19
CA LEU A 111 -6.80 3.17 2.26
C LEU A 111 -6.39 3.72 3.64
N GLU A 112 -7.33 4.22 4.45
CA GLU A 112 -7.05 4.66 5.83
C GLU A 112 -7.09 3.53 6.87
N LEU A 113 -7.54 2.32 6.51
CA LEU A 113 -7.52 1.17 7.43
C LEU A 113 -6.08 0.77 7.75
N THR A 114 -5.85 0.38 9.00
CA THR A 114 -4.64 -0.34 9.39
C THR A 114 -4.64 -1.74 8.75
N VAL A 115 -3.48 -2.41 8.70
CA VAL A 115 -3.41 -3.80 8.22
C VAL A 115 -4.30 -4.71 9.08
N ASP A 116 -4.33 -4.50 10.39
CA ASP A 116 -5.19 -5.28 11.30
C ASP A 116 -6.68 -5.04 11.02
N ASP A 117 -7.12 -3.78 10.94
CA ASP A 117 -8.52 -3.46 10.60
C ASP A 117 -8.90 -3.96 9.20
N ALA A 118 -7.95 -3.95 8.26
CA ALA A 118 -8.15 -4.45 6.91
C ALA A 118 -8.30 -5.98 6.89
N CYS A 119 -7.61 -6.72 7.77
CA CYS A 119 -7.81 -8.17 7.89
C CYS A 119 -9.27 -8.50 8.25
N ASP A 120 -9.84 -7.75 9.19
CA ASP A 120 -11.24 -7.94 9.60
C ASP A 120 -12.20 -7.48 8.50
N PHE A 121 -11.91 -6.34 7.87
CA PHE A 121 -12.77 -5.76 6.82
C PHE A 121 -12.83 -6.61 5.54
N PHE A 122 -11.72 -7.27 5.18
CA PHE A 122 -11.62 -8.14 4.01
C PHE A 122 -11.73 -9.64 4.34
N ALA A 123 -12.25 -9.99 5.52
CA ALA A 123 -12.47 -11.37 5.90
C ALA A 123 -13.29 -12.12 4.83
N GLY A 124 -12.73 -13.21 4.29
CA GLY A 124 -13.31 -14.00 3.20
C GLY A 124 -12.82 -13.64 1.80
N GLU A 125 -12.18 -12.48 1.61
CA GLU A 125 -11.58 -12.08 0.32
C GLU A 125 -10.17 -12.65 0.19
N ALA A 126 -10.07 -13.95 -0.14
CA ALA A 126 -8.82 -14.71 -0.18
C ALA A 126 -7.69 -14.02 -0.99
N SER A 127 -8.05 -13.27 -2.03
CA SER A 127 -7.09 -12.60 -2.89
C SER A 127 -6.43 -11.36 -2.27
N VAL A 128 -7.11 -10.71 -1.32
CA VAL A 128 -6.57 -9.59 -0.52
C VAL A 128 -5.92 -10.14 0.76
N MET A 129 -6.58 -11.10 1.41
CA MET A 129 -6.13 -11.71 2.67
C MET A 129 -4.72 -12.30 2.58
N ARG A 130 -4.36 -12.93 1.45
CA ARG A 130 -3.00 -13.45 1.24
C ARG A 130 -1.91 -12.40 1.52
N SER A 131 -2.14 -11.15 1.13
CA SER A 131 -1.16 -10.10 1.37
C SER A 131 -1.24 -9.53 2.78
N LEU A 132 -2.46 -9.38 3.31
CA LEU A 132 -2.70 -8.85 4.65
C LEU A 132 -2.15 -9.77 5.75
N ASP A 133 -2.37 -11.08 5.65
CA ASP A 133 -1.91 -12.06 6.63
C ASP A 133 -0.39 -12.01 6.79
N VAL A 134 0.34 -12.01 5.66
CA VAL A 134 1.81 -11.94 5.69
C VAL A 134 2.29 -10.62 6.31
N LEU A 135 1.65 -9.50 5.98
CA LEU A 135 2.02 -8.20 6.55
C LEU A 135 1.77 -8.13 8.06
N ARG A 136 0.67 -8.72 8.53
CA ARG A 136 0.34 -8.84 9.96
C ARG A 136 1.35 -9.73 10.69
N GLU A 137 1.67 -10.90 10.13
CA GLU A 137 2.64 -11.85 10.71
C GLU A 137 4.03 -11.25 10.91
N ILE A 138 4.48 -10.40 9.98
CA ILE A 138 5.78 -9.71 10.11
C ILE A 138 5.72 -8.42 10.94
N GLY A 139 4.63 -8.19 11.68
CA GLY A 139 4.51 -7.09 12.64
C GLY A 139 4.21 -5.73 12.01
N LEU A 140 3.53 -5.67 10.86
CA LEU A 140 3.09 -4.42 10.23
C LEU A 140 1.59 -4.12 10.41
N GLY A 141 0.94 -4.78 11.38
CA GLY A 141 -0.49 -4.64 11.68
C GLY A 141 -0.96 -3.19 11.85
N TYR A 142 -0.12 -2.34 12.44
CA TYR A 142 -0.43 -0.94 12.74
C TYR A 142 -0.34 0.02 11.55
N LEU A 143 0.28 -0.38 10.44
CA LEU A 143 0.46 0.51 9.28
C LEU A 143 -0.85 0.69 8.51
N ARG A 144 -1.13 1.92 8.06
CA ARG A 144 -2.27 2.17 7.17
C ARG A 144 -1.97 1.69 5.75
N LEU A 145 -2.97 1.12 5.07
CA LEU A 145 -2.82 0.61 3.69
C LEU A 145 -2.32 1.67 2.71
N GLY A 146 -2.82 2.89 2.86
CA GLY A 146 -2.52 4.07 2.06
C GLY A 146 -1.34 4.90 2.56
N GLN A 147 -0.67 4.52 3.65
CA GLN A 147 0.43 5.31 4.24
C GLN A 147 1.51 5.61 3.18
N PRO A 148 1.83 6.88 2.94
CA PRO A 148 2.87 7.28 1.99
C PRO A 148 4.20 6.57 2.25
N ALA A 149 4.85 6.07 1.20
CA ALA A 149 6.14 5.40 1.31
C ALA A 149 7.24 6.30 1.86
N THR A 150 7.09 7.62 1.71
CA THR A 150 7.99 8.64 2.24
C THR A 150 7.92 8.79 3.76
N GLU A 151 6.86 8.28 4.40
CA GLU A 151 6.65 8.31 5.85
C GLU A 151 7.07 7.00 6.54
N LEU A 152 7.50 5.99 5.77
CA LEU A 152 7.92 4.70 6.30
C LEU A 152 9.39 4.75 6.75
N SER A 153 9.65 4.15 7.90
CA SER A 153 11.00 3.86 8.36
C SER A 153 11.70 2.85 7.46
N GLY A 154 13.04 2.80 7.55
CA GLY A 154 13.84 1.82 6.81
C GLY A 154 13.48 0.36 7.14
N GLY A 155 13.23 0.05 8.42
CA GLY A 155 12.81 -1.27 8.87
C GLY A 155 11.41 -1.66 8.35
N GLU A 156 10.45 -0.74 8.35
CA GLU A 156 9.12 -0.98 7.75
C GLU A 156 9.23 -1.23 6.24
N ALA A 157 10.00 -0.41 5.53
CA ALA A 157 10.24 -0.58 4.10
C ALA A 157 10.88 -1.96 3.79
N GLN A 158 11.84 -2.39 4.59
CA GLN A 158 12.48 -3.70 4.48
C GLN A 158 11.47 -4.84 4.71
N ARG A 159 10.67 -4.76 5.77
CA ARG A 159 9.64 -5.76 6.08
C ARG A 159 8.58 -5.86 4.99
N ILE A 160 8.13 -4.74 4.40
CA ILE A 160 7.19 -4.74 3.26
C ILE A 160 7.80 -5.44 2.04
N LYS A 161 9.07 -5.19 1.73
CA LYS A 161 9.79 -5.89 0.65
C LYS A 161 9.85 -7.39 0.90
N LEU A 162 10.16 -7.79 2.13
CA LEU A 162 10.21 -9.19 2.53
C LEU A 162 8.83 -9.85 2.37
N ALA A 163 7.76 -9.25 2.91
CA ALA A 163 6.38 -9.72 2.73
C ALA A 163 6.04 -9.95 1.25
N THR A 164 6.35 -8.97 0.40
CA THR A 164 6.06 -9.02 -1.03
C THR A 164 6.83 -10.14 -1.72
N GLU A 165 8.07 -10.41 -1.31
CA GLU A 165 8.86 -11.51 -1.84
C GLU A 165 8.40 -12.89 -1.34
N LEU A 166 7.93 -12.99 -0.10
CA LEU A 166 7.39 -14.22 0.47
C LEU A 166 6.08 -14.65 -0.21
N GLN A 167 5.29 -13.69 -0.70
CA GLN A 167 4.06 -13.95 -1.45
C GLN A 167 4.30 -14.52 -2.86
N ARG A 168 5.53 -14.41 -3.40
CA ARG A 168 5.84 -14.93 -4.74
C ARG A 168 6.00 -16.45 -4.70
N ALA A 169 5.49 -17.13 -5.72
CA ALA A 169 5.68 -18.58 -5.86
C ALA A 169 7.17 -18.94 -5.78
N GLN A 170 7.53 -19.70 -4.75
CA GLN A 170 8.90 -20.10 -4.49
C GLN A 170 9.35 -21.08 -5.57
N ARG A 171 10.11 -20.58 -6.54
CA ARG A 171 10.95 -21.44 -7.38
C ARG A 171 12.15 -21.77 -6.50
N GLY A 172 12.31 -23.05 -6.14
CA GLY A 172 13.39 -23.50 -5.27
C GLY A 172 14.75 -22.91 -5.66
N ASN A 173 15.65 -22.84 -4.66
CA ASN A 173 17.01 -22.29 -4.76
C ASN A 173 17.12 -20.75 -4.79
N THR A 174 16.30 -20.08 -3.99
CA THR A 174 16.43 -18.63 -3.72
C THR A 174 17.16 -18.40 -2.40
N ILE A 175 18.16 -17.53 -2.40
CA ILE A 175 18.85 -17.05 -1.19
C ILE A 175 18.38 -15.62 -0.92
N TYR A 176 17.96 -15.36 0.31
CA TYR A 176 17.61 -14.04 0.81
C TYR A 176 18.77 -13.48 1.64
N ILE A 177 19.24 -12.28 1.29
CA ILE A 177 20.21 -11.52 2.09
C ILE A 177 19.47 -10.34 2.68
N LEU A 178 19.41 -10.28 4.01
CA LEU A 178 18.82 -9.16 4.75
C LEU A 178 19.94 -8.27 5.30
N ASP A 179 19.85 -6.98 5.01
CA ASP A 179 20.79 -5.96 5.50
C ASP A 179 20.28 -5.42 6.85
N GLU A 180 20.90 -5.85 7.95
CA GLU A 180 20.53 -5.50 9.34
C GLU A 180 19.02 -5.59 9.66
N PRO A 181 18.41 -6.79 9.62
CA PRO A 181 16.96 -6.93 9.77
C PRO A 181 16.41 -6.54 11.15
N THR A 182 17.27 -6.46 12.17
CA THR A 182 16.89 -6.16 13.56
C THR A 182 17.01 -4.68 13.92
N SER A 183 17.55 -3.84 13.04
CA SER A 183 17.73 -2.41 13.33
C SER A 183 16.37 -1.71 13.51
N GLY A 184 16.15 -1.17 14.72
CA GLY A 184 14.91 -0.49 15.10
C GLY A 184 13.77 -1.39 15.59
N LEU A 185 13.98 -2.70 15.74
CA LEU A 185 13.03 -3.60 16.40
C LEU A 185 13.22 -3.60 17.91
N HIS A 186 12.11 -3.65 18.66
CA HIS A 186 12.18 -3.90 20.10
C HIS A 186 12.61 -5.37 20.32
N PRO A 187 13.38 -5.71 21.38
CA PRO A 187 13.82 -7.09 21.62
C PRO A 187 12.70 -8.14 21.63
N SER A 188 11.48 -7.75 22.04
CA SER A 188 10.30 -8.62 22.02
C SER A 188 9.80 -9.01 20.63
N ASP A 189 10.20 -8.28 19.59
CA ASP A 189 9.75 -8.48 18.21
C ASP A 189 10.63 -9.50 17.47
N GLY A 190 11.80 -9.85 18.03
CA GLY A 190 12.74 -10.82 17.44
C GLY A 190 12.46 -12.29 17.80
N ASP A 191 11.69 -12.53 18.87
CA ASP A 191 11.44 -13.87 19.44
C ASP A 191 10.08 -14.48 19.02
N ARG A 192 9.39 -13.88 18.05
CA ARG A 192 8.07 -14.33 17.57
C ARG A 192 8.12 -14.98 16.19
#